data_AF-A0AAD4GBE3-F1
#
_entry.id   AF-A0AAD4GBE3-F1
#
_cell.length_a   1.000
_cell.length_b   1.000
_cell.length_c   1.000
_cell.angle_alpha   90.00
_cell.angle_beta   90.00
_cell.angle_gamma   90.00
#
_symmetry.space_group_name_H-M   'P 1'
#
loop_
_entity.id
_entity.type
_entity.pdbx_description
1 polymer ?
#
loop_
_entity_poly.entity_id
_entity_poly.type
_entity_poly.pdbx_seq_one_letter_code
_entity_poly.pdbx_strand_id
1 'polypeptide(L)'
;MDTCVRNGLYAEALALAAHATTALSALSTVRSQGGGGDGELPESDGHTPPLPLVSALQAEIASSLHAMRLLLLGTLHEPGRKLPAFWKAVQFLRRMQVMPESELALAFVSARIDCLQNALQAVERDAGVSVTTGDDAITGNNAADREKEMDRRAEDVARFLKKYIDVWREGAYDLVTQYTTIFLERSSPHGSASSSHLPATTPLPDPVIKRTLPPTLLGLLLPTVKTYFGRAYPQLALATQLAYCSSATARIGMDFRLLLCPVITDAVIDGFTRDMYTGAEREWTTTLARHASPPSGGKSTPPSKWLVSTVQPLPVLSAIVVPPSSAAHAPPQVLTAFTPLAITLNTYLRALNRLRALAPMAALDGVRDALELGLARGGEALLGYARAWGADAAERDIVRAVGAAYVRVLVPFLRRAVVEGVFGIACDPDVSKKEEGDSEGGADKRGSGASALRDIVGNWESWLLET
;
A
#
# COMPACT_ATOMS: atom_id res chain seq x y z
N MET A 1 19.61 -43.14 -22.47
CA MET A 1 19.79 -41.79 -21.90
C MET A 1 18.55 -41.34 -21.13
N ASP A 2 17.35 -41.58 -21.64
CA ASP A 2 16.09 -41.12 -21.01
C ASP A 2 15.89 -41.61 -19.58
N THR A 3 16.31 -42.83 -19.26
CA THR A 3 16.28 -43.36 -17.89
C THR A 3 17.12 -42.50 -16.93
N CYS A 4 18.32 -42.07 -17.35
CA CYS A 4 19.17 -41.21 -16.54
C CYS A 4 18.51 -39.84 -16.31
N VAL A 5 17.94 -39.25 -17.39
CA VAL A 5 17.24 -37.96 -17.32
C VAL A 5 16.03 -38.02 -16.39
N ARG A 6 15.20 -39.06 -16.51
CA ARG A 6 14.02 -39.27 -15.65
C ARG A 6 14.38 -39.47 -14.17
N ASN A 7 15.53 -40.07 -13.89
CA ASN A 7 15.97 -40.35 -12.52
C ASN A 7 16.82 -39.21 -11.92
N GLY A 8 17.00 -38.08 -12.62
CA GLY A 8 17.83 -36.97 -12.15
C GLY A 8 19.35 -37.25 -12.15
N LEU A 9 19.77 -38.33 -12.83
CA LEU A 9 21.15 -38.75 -13.05
C LEU A 9 21.76 -37.96 -14.22
N TYR A 10 21.80 -36.63 -14.03
CA TYR A 10 22.14 -35.65 -15.05
C TYR A 10 23.61 -35.69 -15.49
N ALA A 11 24.52 -36.08 -14.58
CA ALA A 11 25.93 -36.20 -14.91
C ALA A 11 26.18 -37.39 -15.86
N GLU A 12 25.56 -38.54 -15.58
CA GLU A 12 25.65 -39.73 -16.41
C GLU A 12 24.99 -39.50 -17.77
N ALA A 13 23.86 -38.80 -17.81
CA ALA A 13 23.18 -38.44 -19.06
C ALA A 13 24.09 -37.62 -20.00
N LEU A 14 24.79 -36.60 -19.47
CA LEU A 14 25.71 -35.78 -20.26
C LEU A 14 26.95 -36.56 -20.69
N ALA A 15 27.49 -37.43 -19.83
CA ALA A 15 28.62 -38.28 -20.18
C ALA A 15 28.27 -39.26 -21.32
N LEU A 16 27.10 -39.90 -21.25
CA LEU A 16 26.59 -40.75 -22.32
C LEU A 16 26.41 -39.97 -23.63
N ALA A 17 25.82 -38.77 -23.56
CA ALA A 17 25.61 -37.92 -24.73
C ALA A 17 26.93 -37.55 -25.42
N ALA A 18 27.93 -37.12 -24.64
CA ALA A 18 29.24 -36.74 -25.16
C ALA A 18 29.96 -37.94 -25.80
N HIS A 19 29.91 -39.10 -25.13
CA HIS A 19 30.52 -40.32 -25.66
C HIS A 19 29.84 -40.79 -26.95
N ALA A 20 28.49 -40.83 -26.97
CA ALA A 20 27.73 -41.23 -28.15
C ALA A 20 27.94 -40.26 -29.32
N THR A 21 27.96 -38.95 -29.07
CA THR A 21 28.22 -37.94 -30.11
C THR A 21 29.64 -38.10 -30.69
N THR A 22 30.63 -38.34 -29.84
CA THR A 22 32.01 -38.57 -30.27
C THR A 22 32.12 -39.83 -31.13
N ALA A 23 31.50 -40.95 -30.70
CA ALA A 23 31.48 -42.19 -31.46
C ALA A 23 30.79 -42.02 -32.82
N LEU A 24 29.65 -41.32 -32.87
CA LEU A 24 28.92 -41.03 -34.10
C LEU A 24 29.73 -40.15 -35.07
N SER A 25 30.47 -39.17 -34.53
CA SER A 25 31.37 -38.33 -35.33
C SER A 25 32.59 -39.10 -35.85
N ALA A 26 33.12 -40.06 -35.09
CA ALA A 26 34.20 -40.93 -35.56
C ALA A 26 33.72 -41.81 -36.72
N LEU A 27 32.51 -42.37 -36.63
CA LEU A 27 31.91 -43.18 -37.68
C LEU A 27 31.70 -42.41 -38.99
N SER A 28 31.35 -41.11 -38.95
CA SER A 28 31.24 -40.30 -40.15
C SER A 28 32.61 -40.00 -40.78
N THR A 29 33.66 -39.77 -39.97
CA THR A 29 35.03 -39.52 -40.48
C THR A 29 35.66 -40.74 -41.14
N VAL A 30 35.56 -41.94 -40.53
CA VAL A 30 36.10 -43.19 -41.10
C VAL A 30 35.50 -43.49 -42.48
N ARG A 31 34.21 -43.20 -42.68
CA ARG A 31 33.55 -43.37 -43.97
C ARG A 31 34.05 -42.38 -45.03
N SER A 32 34.34 -41.14 -44.66
CA SER A 32 34.89 -40.14 -45.59
C SER A 32 36.30 -40.51 -46.08
N GLN A 33 37.09 -41.23 -45.27
CA GLN A 33 38.45 -41.65 -45.61
C GLN A 33 38.51 -43.00 -46.35
N GLY A 34 37.52 -43.88 -46.16
CA GLY A 34 37.46 -45.22 -46.79
C GLY A 34 36.99 -45.25 -48.25
N GLY A 35 36.80 -44.09 -48.91
CA GLY A 35 36.37 -43.99 -50.31
C GLY A 35 37.50 -43.77 -51.33
N GLY A 36 38.77 -43.72 -50.90
CA GLY A 36 39.92 -43.53 -51.77
C GLY A 36 40.62 -44.84 -52.13
N GLY A 37 40.15 -45.50 -53.19
CA GLY A 37 40.78 -46.70 -53.75
C GLY A 37 40.37 -46.91 -55.21
N ASP A 38 41.20 -46.38 -56.10
CA ASP A 38 41.34 -46.61 -57.55
C ASP A 38 40.39 -45.90 -58.55
N GLY A 39 40.98 -44.92 -59.27
CA GLY A 39 40.72 -44.67 -60.70
C GLY A 39 39.82 -43.50 -61.11
N GLU A 40 40.46 -42.42 -61.58
CA GLU A 40 39.96 -41.32 -62.46
C GLU A 40 38.97 -40.26 -61.93
N LEU A 41 39.35 -38.99 -62.18
CA LEU A 41 38.60 -37.74 -61.98
C LEU A 41 37.22 -37.76 -62.70
N PRO A 42 36.17 -37.14 -62.15
CA PRO A 42 36.05 -35.68 -62.27
C PRO A 42 35.58 -34.95 -61.00
N GLU A 43 35.94 -33.67 -60.97
CA GLU A 43 35.51 -32.63 -60.04
C GLU A 43 33.98 -32.57 -59.94
N SER A 44 33.43 -32.98 -58.80
CA SER A 44 32.16 -32.47 -58.29
C SER A 44 32.19 -32.56 -56.76
N ASP A 45 31.75 -31.50 -56.09
CA ASP A 45 31.63 -31.35 -54.63
C ASP A 45 30.70 -32.42 -54.01
N GLY A 46 31.15 -33.66 -53.98
CA GLY A 46 30.42 -34.83 -53.52
C GLY A 46 30.41 -34.94 -52.00
N HIS A 47 29.64 -34.08 -51.33
CA HIS A 47 29.23 -34.30 -49.95
C HIS A 47 28.47 -35.65 -49.88
N THR A 48 29.15 -36.69 -49.41
CA THR A 48 28.48 -37.97 -49.12
C THR A 48 27.47 -37.74 -47.99
N PRO A 49 26.18 -38.02 -48.20
CA PRO A 49 25.16 -37.72 -47.20
C PRO A 49 25.38 -38.54 -45.92
N PRO A 50 25.15 -37.96 -44.72
CA PRO A 50 25.29 -38.67 -43.47
C PRO A 50 24.40 -39.92 -43.45
N LEU A 51 24.88 -41.00 -42.83
CA LEU A 51 24.10 -42.23 -42.69
C LEU A 51 22.75 -41.90 -42.03
N PRO A 52 21.61 -42.33 -42.60
CA PRO A 52 20.29 -42.08 -42.00
C PRO A 52 20.19 -42.51 -40.54
N LEU A 53 20.88 -43.60 -40.18
CA LEU A 53 20.97 -44.09 -38.81
C LEU A 53 21.76 -43.14 -37.89
N VAL A 54 22.86 -42.54 -38.36
CA VAL A 54 23.65 -41.58 -37.58
C VAL A 54 22.82 -40.32 -37.31
N SER A 55 22.13 -39.80 -38.33
CA SER A 55 21.22 -38.67 -38.15
C SER A 55 20.06 -38.99 -37.20
N ALA A 56 19.49 -40.20 -37.28
CA ALA A 56 18.43 -40.63 -36.37
C ALA A 56 18.91 -40.74 -34.92
N LEU A 57 20.09 -41.31 -34.68
CA LEU A 57 20.68 -41.40 -33.35
C LEU A 57 21.08 -40.03 -32.78
N GLN A 58 21.61 -39.13 -33.62
CA GLN A 58 21.88 -37.75 -33.21
C GLN A 58 20.59 -37.01 -32.84
N ALA A 59 19.51 -37.21 -33.59
CA ALA A 59 18.20 -36.65 -33.28
C ALA A 59 17.65 -37.18 -31.94
N GLU A 60 17.81 -38.47 -31.66
CA GLU A 60 17.39 -39.08 -30.40
C GLU A 60 18.18 -38.51 -29.20
N ILE A 61 19.51 -38.39 -29.33
CA ILE A 61 20.36 -37.76 -28.30
C ILE A 61 19.92 -36.32 -28.05
N ALA A 62 19.67 -35.55 -29.11
CA ALA A 62 19.21 -34.18 -29.02
C ALA A 62 17.83 -34.08 -28.33
N SER A 63 16.93 -35.03 -28.61
CA SER A 63 15.61 -35.14 -27.97
C SER A 63 15.75 -35.39 -26.45
N SER A 64 16.58 -36.37 -26.04
CA SER A 64 16.83 -36.64 -24.62
C SER A 64 17.44 -35.42 -23.90
N LEU A 65 18.39 -34.72 -24.53
CA LEU A 65 18.99 -33.50 -23.96
C LEU A 65 17.98 -32.34 -23.90
N HIS A 66 17.09 -32.21 -24.88
CA HIS A 66 16.01 -31.25 -24.84
C HIS A 66 15.06 -31.51 -23.66
N ALA A 67 14.67 -32.77 -23.43
CA ALA A 67 13.85 -33.15 -22.29
C ALA A 67 14.55 -32.84 -20.95
N MET A 68 15.84 -33.12 -20.85
CA MET A 68 16.66 -32.76 -19.69
C MET A 68 16.67 -31.24 -19.43
N ARG A 69 16.82 -30.43 -20.49
CA ARG A 69 16.78 -28.97 -20.39
C ARG A 69 15.44 -28.48 -19.85
N LEU A 70 14.33 -29.02 -20.34
CA LEU A 70 12.99 -28.65 -19.87
C LEU A 70 12.80 -28.98 -18.38
N LEU A 71 13.26 -30.15 -17.91
CA LEU A 71 13.20 -30.52 -16.49
C LEU A 71 14.03 -29.58 -15.60
N LEU A 72 15.23 -29.22 -16.03
CA LEU A 72 16.10 -28.29 -15.31
C LEU A 72 15.53 -26.87 -15.27
N LEU A 73 14.95 -26.39 -16.37
CA LEU A 73 14.24 -25.10 -16.41
C LEU A 73 12.97 -25.14 -15.55
N GLY A 74 12.25 -26.26 -15.55
CA GLY A 74 11.09 -26.50 -14.68
C GLY A 74 11.47 -26.38 -13.20
N THR A 75 12.66 -26.87 -12.81
CA THR A 75 13.18 -26.76 -11.44
C THR A 75 13.27 -25.30 -10.98
N LEU A 76 13.54 -24.35 -11.88
CA LEU A 76 13.65 -22.92 -11.53
C LEU A 76 12.30 -22.30 -11.13
N HIS A 77 11.20 -22.85 -11.66
CA HIS A 77 9.82 -22.42 -11.42
C HIS A 77 9.19 -23.08 -10.18
N GLU A 78 9.90 -23.99 -9.52
CA GLU A 78 9.35 -24.67 -8.35
C GLU A 78 9.33 -23.74 -7.12
N PRO A 79 8.16 -23.57 -6.48
CA PRO A 79 8.06 -22.80 -5.24
C PRO A 79 8.73 -23.54 -4.08
N GLY A 80 9.30 -22.81 -3.12
CA GLY A 80 9.86 -23.38 -1.88
C GLY A 80 11.18 -24.15 -2.02
N ARG A 81 11.70 -24.38 -3.23
CA ARG A 81 13.04 -24.95 -3.41
C ARG A 81 14.13 -24.05 -2.82
N LYS A 82 15.19 -24.67 -2.29
CA LYS A 82 16.33 -23.99 -1.66
C LYS A 82 17.47 -23.79 -2.66
N LEU A 83 18.32 -22.82 -2.35
CA LEU A 83 19.48 -22.41 -3.16
C LEU A 83 20.32 -23.58 -3.74
N PRO A 84 20.66 -24.66 -3.00
CA PRO A 84 21.46 -25.76 -3.56
C PRO A 84 20.84 -26.46 -4.76
N ALA A 85 19.50 -26.56 -4.80
CA ALA A 85 18.80 -27.19 -5.90
C ALA A 85 18.83 -26.31 -7.16
N PHE A 86 18.56 -25.01 -7.02
CA PHE A 86 18.70 -24.05 -8.13
C PHE A 86 20.14 -24.00 -8.62
N TRP A 87 21.09 -23.97 -7.71
CA TRP A 87 22.51 -23.98 -8.06
C TRP A 87 22.88 -25.20 -8.89
N LYS A 88 22.46 -26.40 -8.46
CA LYS A 88 22.70 -27.65 -9.21
C LYS A 88 22.04 -27.60 -10.60
N ALA A 89 20.82 -27.09 -10.69
CA ALA A 89 20.09 -26.98 -11.95
C ALA A 89 20.79 -26.02 -12.93
N VAL A 90 21.15 -24.81 -12.48
CA VAL A 90 21.90 -23.82 -13.26
C VAL A 90 23.26 -24.38 -13.69
N GLN A 91 23.96 -25.11 -12.82
CA GLN A 91 25.25 -25.70 -13.15
C GLN A 91 25.15 -26.73 -14.29
N PHE A 92 24.10 -27.57 -14.31
CA PHE A 92 23.88 -28.49 -15.42
C PHE A 92 23.47 -27.75 -16.70
N LEU A 93 22.62 -26.73 -16.61
CA LEU A 93 22.26 -25.88 -17.76
C LEU A 93 23.50 -25.22 -18.39
N ARG A 94 24.43 -24.70 -17.56
CA ARG A 94 25.73 -24.17 -18.03
C ARG A 94 26.56 -25.24 -18.74
N ARG A 95 26.64 -26.46 -18.19
CA ARG A 95 27.40 -27.56 -18.81
C ARG A 95 26.83 -28.02 -20.14
N MET A 96 25.52 -27.84 -20.35
CA MET A 96 24.87 -28.15 -21.63
C MET A 96 25.23 -27.14 -22.73
N GLN A 97 25.70 -25.93 -22.39
CA GLN A 97 26.10 -24.86 -23.33
C GLN A 97 25.02 -24.49 -24.36
N VAL A 98 23.74 -24.66 -24.01
CA VAL A 98 22.61 -24.44 -24.93
C VAL A 98 22.17 -22.97 -24.99
N MET A 99 22.51 -22.17 -23.96
CA MET A 99 22.13 -20.76 -23.87
C MET A 99 23.27 -19.93 -23.26
N PRO A 100 23.41 -18.65 -23.64
CA PRO A 100 24.37 -17.74 -23.04
C PRO A 100 24.03 -17.45 -21.57
N GLU A 101 25.03 -17.02 -20.81
CA GLU A 101 24.90 -16.75 -19.37
C GLU A 101 23.84 -15.68 -19.05
N SER A 102 23.70 -14.67 -19.91
CA SER A 102 22.67 -13.61 -19.78
C SER A 102 21.25 -14.15 -19.94
N GLU A 103 21.02 -15.05 -20.90
CA GLU A 103 19.72 -15.70 -21.11
C GLU A 103 19.38 -16.65 -19.96
N LEU A 104 20.36 -17.40 -19.45
CA LEU A 104 20.19 -18.25 -18.28
C LEU A 104 19.87 -17.45 -17.02
N ALA A 105 20.56 -16.33 -16.81
CA ALA A 105 20.31 -15.39 -15.72
C ALA A 105 18.91 -14.78 -15.81
N LEU A 106 18.48 -14.39 -17.00
CA LEU A 106 17.14 -13.87 -17.24
C LEU A 106 16.07 -14.95 -17.01
N ALA A 107 16.25 -16.16 -17.55
CA ALA A 107 15.34 -17.28 -17.35
C ALA A 107 15.19 -17.62 -15.86
N PHE A 108 16.29 -17.58 -15.11
CA PHE A 108 16.25 -17.74 -13.65
C PHE A 108 15.41 -16.64 -12.98
N VAL A 109 15.73 -15.37 -13.24
CA VAL A 109 15.04 -14.25 -12.59
C VAL A 109 13.56 -14.23 -12.94
N SER A 110 13.19 -14.42 -14.22
CA SER A 110 11.80 -14.51 -14.67
C SER A 110 11.05 -15.62 -13.95
N ALA A 111 11.60 -16.84 -13.90
CA ALA A 111 10.98 -17.96 -13.19
C ALA A 111 10.74 -17.65 -11.70
N ARG A 112 11.71 -17.01 -11.03
CA ARG A 112 11.57 -16.64 -9.62
C ARG A 112 10.57 -15.51 -9.38
N ILE A 113 10.49 -14.54 -10.29
CA ILE A 113 9.48 -13.47 -10.26
C ILE A 113 8.08 -14.08 -10.40
N ASP A 114 7.89 -15.00 -11.34
CA ASP A 114 6.59 -15.68 -11.55
C ASP A 114 6.18 -16.48 -10.31
N CYS A 115 7.11 -17.18 -9.66
CA CYS A 115 6.84 -17.85 -8.38
C CYS A 115 6.35 -16.86 -7.31
N LEU A 116 7.03 -15.72 -7.18
CA LEU A 116 6.68 -14.69 -6.19
C LEU A 116 5.31 -14.08 -6.50
N GLN A 117 5.06 -13.73 -7.76
CA GLN A 117 3.77 -13.20 -8.20
C GLN A 117 2.63 -14.18 -7.87
N ASN A 118 2.81 -15.47 -8.17
CA ASN A 118 1.81 -16.49 -7.86
C ASN A 118 1.55 -16.62 -6.34
N ALA A 119 2.59 -16.50 -5.52
CA ALA A 119 2.46 -16.50 -4.06
C ALA A 119 1.70 -15.27 -3.55
N LEU A 120 1.99 -14.09 -4.09
CA LEU A 120 1.29 -12.85 -3.74
C LEU A 120 -0.18 -12.87 -4.16
N GLN A 121 -0.48 -13.35 -5.37
CA GLN A 121 -1.86 -13.51 -5.83
C GLN A 121 -2.64 -14.53 -4.99
N ALA A 122 -1.98 -15.58 -4.48
CA ALA A 122 -2.63 -16.51 -3.55
C ALA A 122 -3.05 -15.80 -2.25
N VAL A 123 -2.20 -14.91 -1.71
CA VAL A 123 -2.55 -14.08 -0.55
C VAL A 123 -3.75 -13.17 -0.84
N GLU A 124 -3.81 -12.56 -2.02
CA GLU A 124 -4.94 -11.73 -2.45
C GLU A 124 -6.24 -12.51 -2.55
N ARG A 125 -6.21 -13.73 -3.12
CA ARG A 125 -7.38 -14.61 -3.23
C ARG A 125 -7.87 -15.08 -1.85
N ASP A 126 -6.96 -15.46 -0.96
CA ASP A 126 -7.30 -15.93 0.40
C ASP A 126 -7.97 -14.83 1.24
N ALA A 127 -7.60 -13.58 1.02
CA ALA A 127 -8.02 -12.47 1.87
C ALA A 127 -9.47 -12.04 1.60
N GLY A 128 -10.02 -12.31 0.41
CA GLY A 128 -11.38 -11.90 0.05
C GLY A 128 -11.63 -10.39 0.09
N VAL A 129 -10.56 -9.57 0.14
CA VAL A 129 -10.66 -8.10 0.24
C VAL A 129 -10.99 -7.55 -1.14
N SER A 130 -12.28 -7.41 -1.44
CA SER A 130 -12.73 -6.81 -2.70
C SER A 130 -12.36 -5.32 -2.78
N VAL A 131 -11.84 -4.90 -3.93
CA VAL A 131 -11.59 -3.49 -4.23
C VAL A 131 -12.91 -2.71 -4.39
N THR A 132 -14.01 -3.39 -4.75
CA THR A 132 -15.25 -2.79 -5.25
C THR A 132 -16.32 -2.51 -4.20
N THR A 133 -16.19 -3.01 -2.98
CA THR A 133 -17.09 -2.62 -1.88
C THR A 133 -16.70 -1.23 -1.40
N GLY A 134 -17.24 -0.21 -2.06
CA GLY A 134 -17.07 1.19 -1.66
C GLY A 134 -17.60 1.46 -0.24
N ASP A 135 -17.14 2.57 0.33
CA ASP A 135 -17.52 3.04 1.67
C ASP A 135 -19.04 3.24 1.84
N ASP A 136 -19.79 3.31 0.73
CA ASP A 136 -21.26 3.40 0.66
C ASP A 136 -22.00 2.18 1.25
N ALA A 137 -21.31 1.05 1.47
CA ALA A 137 -21.90 -0.16 2.05
C ALA A 137 -21.94 -0.17 3.59
N ILE A 138 -21.63 0.94 4.28
CA ILE A 138 -21.68 1.00 5.76
C ILE A 138 -23.09 1.41 6.22
N THR A 139 -23.94 0.41 6.42
CA THR A 139 -25.32 0.54 6.91
C THR A 139 -25.38 0.30 8.42
N GLY A 140 -24.85 1.23 9.22
CA GLY A 140 -25.01 1.22 10.67
C GLY A 140 -26.15 2.15 11.12
N ASN A 141 -26.96 1.69 12.07
CA ASN A 141 -28.11 2.44 12.60
C ASN A 141 -27.69 3.65 13.46
N ASN A 142 -26.51 3.59 14.08
CA ASN A 142 -25.93 4.65 14.88
C ASN A 142 -24.42 4.79 14.59
N ALA A 143 -23.80 5.88 15.04
CA ALA A 143 -22.38 6.13 14.83
C ALA A 143 -21.45 5.01 15.37
N ALA A 144 -21.79 4.38 16.50
CA ALA A 144 -20.95 3.35 17.12
C ALA A 144 -20.94 2.03 16.32
N ASP A 145 -22.07 1.66 15.72
CA ASP A 145 -22.15 0.45 14.88
C ASP A 145 -21.42 0.64 13.55
N ARG A 146 -21.52 1.85 12.95
CA ARG A 146 -20.73 2.20 11.76
C ARG A 146 -19.23 2.13 12.05
N GLU A 147 -18.83 2.67 13.20
CA GLU A 147 -17.44 2.68 13.67
C GLU A 147 -16.90 1.25 13.85
N LYS A 148 -17.65 0.35 14.51
CA LYS A 148 -17.24 -1.05 14.70
C LYS A 148 -17.08 -1.82 13.38
N GLU A 149 -17.99 -1.61 12.43
CA GLU A 149 -17.88 -2.26 11.12
C GLU A 149 -16.69 -1.74 10.32
N MET A 150 -16.39 -0.43 10.42
CA MET A 150 -15.17 0.15 9.84
C MET A 150 -13.90 -0.46 10.45
N ASP A 151 -13.86 -0.62 11.77
CA ASP A 151 -12.72 -1.24 12.46
C ASP A 151 -12.50 -2.67 12.04
N ARG A 152 -13.57 -3.47 11.98
CA ARG A 152 -13.51 -4.86 11.54
C ARG A 152 -12.94 -4.95 10.11
N ARG A 153 -13.41 -4.10 9.19
CA ARG A 153 -12.89 -4.03 7.82
C ARG A 153 -11.43 -3.60 7.77
N ALA A 154 -11.06 -2.58 8.55
CA ALA A 154 -9.69 -2.08 8.62
C ALA A 154 -8.73 -3.16 9.17
N GLU A 155 -9.14 -3.93 10.16
CA GLU A 155 -8.39 -5.07 10.70
C GLU A 155 -8.20 -6.20 9.68
N ASP A 156 -9.25 -6.54 8.92
CA ASP A 156 -9.18 -7.55 7.86
C ASP A 156 -8.19 -7.12 6.76
N VAL A 157 -8.27 -5.86 6.31
CA VAL A 157 -7.31 -5.28 5.36
C VAL A 157 -5.90 -5.25 5.94
N ALA A 158 -5.74 -4.90 7.21
CA ALA A 158 -4.43 -4.85 7.84
C ALA A 158 -3.78 -6.24 7.97
N ARG A 159 -4.59 -7.26 8.30
CA ARG A 159 -4.14 -8.67 8.35
C ARG A 159 -3.70 -9.17 6.97
N PHE A 160 -4.46 -8.82 5.93
CA PHE A 160 -4.10 -9.08 4.54
C PHE A 160 -2.75 -8.42 4.18
N LEU A 161 -2.63 -7.10 4.39
CA LEU A 161 -1.41 -6.35 4.06
C LEU A 161 -0.20 -6.89 4.80
N LYS A 162 -0.34 -7.25 6.08
CA LYS A 162 0.71 -7.87 6.87
C LYS A 162 1.23 -9.15 6.21
N LYS A 163 0.33 -10.08 5.85
CA LYS A 163 0.69 -11.35 5.17
C LYS A 163 1.34 -11.07 3.80
N TYR A 164 0.80 -10.12 3.04
CA TYR A 164 1.33 -9.74 1.73
C TYR A 164 2.75 -9.18 1.81
N ILE A 165 2.99 -8.24 2.73
CA ILE A 165 4.30 -7.63 2.97
C ILE A 165 5.32 -8.69 3.39
N ASP A 166 4.94 -9.64 4.24
CA ASP A 166 5.83 -10.70 4.71
C ASP A 166 6.24 -11.64 3.57
N VAL A 167 5.29 -12.09 2.74
CA VAL A 167 5.57 -12.94 1.56
C VAL A 167 6.43 -12.20 0.55
N TRP A 168 6.12 -10.92 0.27
CA TRP A 168 6.91 -10.10 -0.63
C TRP A 168 8.35 -9.94 -0.12
N ARG A 169 8.52 -9.61 1.17
CA ARG A 169 9.83 -9.37 1.79
C ARG A 169 10.72 -10.60 1.68
N GLU A 170 10.20 -11.77 2.06
CA GLU A 170 10.94 -13.03 1.99
C GLU A 170 11.31 -13.38 0.55
N GLY A 171 10.34 -13.32 -0.37
CA GLY A 171 10.57 -13.63 -1.78
C GLY A 171 11.55 -12.69 -2.48
N ALA A 172 11.48 -11.39 -2.20
CA ALA A 172 12.40 -10.39 -2.73
C ALA A 172 13.83 -10.62 -2.22
N TYR A 173 13.98 -10.87 -0.91
CA TYR A 173 15.29 -11.16 -0.31
C TYR A 173 15.90 -12.44 -0.87
N ASP A 174 15.12 -13.51 -0.94
CA ASP A 174 15.54 -14.80 -1.47
C ASP A 174 15.99 -14.67 -2.93
N LEU A 175 15.19 -14.01 -3.78
CA LEU A 175 15.50 -13.87 -5.19
C LEU A 175 16.81 -13.10 -5.40
N VAL A 176 16.96 -11.92 -4.78
CA VAL A 176 18.17 -11.11 -4.96
C VAL A 176 19.41 -11.82 -4.41
N THR A 177 19.30 -12.49 -3.26
CA THR A 177 20.41 -13.25 -2.68
C THR A 177 20.77 -14.44 -3.56
N GLN A 178 19.79 -15.23 -4.02
CA GLN A 178 20.01 -16.37 -4.91
C GLN A 178 20.65 -15.94 -6.23
N TYR A 179 20.15 -14.87 -6.85
CA TYR A 179 20.73 -14.30 -8.06
C TYR A 179 22.19 -13.88 -7.84
N THR A 180 22.45 -13.15 -6.75
CA THR A 180 23.79 -12.68 -6.40
C THR A 180 24.77 -13.85 -6.21
N THR A 181 24.38 -14.89 -5.46
CA THR A 181 25.24 -16.04 -5.22
C THR A 181 25.46 -16.94 -6.44
N ILE A 182 24.45 -17.10 -7.31
CA ILE A 182 24.54 -17.98 -8.48
C ILE A 182 25.30 -17.29 -9.63
N PHE A 183 25.10 -15.99 -9.82
CA PHE A 183 25.51 -15.28 -11.03
C PHE A 183 26.54 -14.16 -10.82
N LEU A 184 26.71 -13.63 -9.59
CA LEU A 184 27.62 -12.49 -9.32
C LEU A 184 28.85 -12.88 -8.47
N GLU A 185 28.69 -13.64 -7.38
CA GLU A 185 29.79 -13.95 -6.45
C GLU A 185 30.82 -14.92 -7.03
N ARG A 186 30.40 -15.85 -7.91
CA ARG A 186 31.28 -16.87 -8.49
C ARG A 186 32.11 -16.41 -9.69
N SER A 187 31.92 -15.17 -10.13
CA SER A 187 32.73 -14.57 -11.19
C SER A 187 34.03 -13.95 -10.66
N SER A 188 34.27 -13.96 -9.34
CA SER A 188 35.53 -13.52 -8.75
C SER A 188 36.58 -14.66 -8.80
N PRO A 189 37.74 -14.48 -9.45
CA PRO A 189 38.73 -15.55 -9.66
C PRO A 189 39.60 -15.87 -8.43
N HIS A 190 39.16 -15.58 -7.21
CA HIS A 190 39.99 -15.77 -6.01
C HIS A 190 39.30 -16.69 -5.00
N GLY A 191 39.68 -17.97 -5.01
CA GLY A 191 39.54 -18.85 -3.84
C GLY A 191 39.09 -20.29 -4.12
N SER A 192 40.04 -21.14 -4.52
CA SER A 192 40.30 -22.51 -4.00
C SER A 192 40.71 -23.46 -5.12
N ALA A 193 42.02 -23.69 -5.20
CA ALA A 193 42.62 -24.70 -6.05
C ALA A 193 42.29 -26.10 -5.53
N SER A 194 41.46 -26.84 -6.28
CA SER A 194 41.54 -28.30 -6.36
C SER A 194 40.71 -28.85 -7.53
N SER A 195 41.43 -29.29 -8.55
CA SER A 195 41.10 -30.22 -9.65
C SER A 195 39.87 -29.95 -10.52
N SER A 196 40.08 -29.30 -11.67
CA SER A 196 39.92 -29.86 -13.03
C SER A 196 40.04 -28.75 -14.07
N HIS A 197 40.82 -29.02 -15.13
CA HIS A 197 41.17 -28.08 -16.19
C HIS A 197 39.93 -27.54 -16.92
N LEU A 198 39.72 -26.22 -16.90
CA LEU A 198 39.11 -25.36 -17.93
C LEU A 198 39.19 -23.89 -17.44
N PRO A 199 39.96 -22.98 -18.09
CA PRO A 199 39.90 -21.56 -17.80
C PRO A 199 38.80 -20.94 -18.66
N ALA A 200 37.57 -20.91 -18.15
CA ALA A 200 36.52 -20.09 -18.74
C ALA A 200 36.09 -19.07 -17.68
N THR A 201 36.67 -17.88 -17.73
CA THR A 201 36.06 -16.68 -17.17
C THR A 201 34.67 -16.58 -17.78
N THR A 202 33.67 -17.05 -17.04
CA THR A 202 32.28 -16.94 -17.44
C THR A 202 31.97 -15.44 -17.50
N PRO A 203 31.55 -14.89 -18.65
CA PRO A 203 31.26 -13.46 -18.74
C PRO A 203 30.21 -13.12 -17.69
N LEU A 204 30.44 -12.04 -16.93
CA LEU A 204 29.41 -11.57 -15.99
C LEU A 204 28.10 -11.39 -16.75
N PRO A 205 26.96 -11.80 -16.17
CA PRO A 205 25.67 -11.46 -16.73
C PRO A 205 25.55 -9.93 -16.85
N ASP A 206 24.78 -9.50 -17.86
CA ASP A 206 24.52 -8.10 -18.16
C ASP A 206 24.09 -7.34 -16.88
N PRO A 207 24.76 -6.22 -16.51
CA PRO A 207 24.40 -5.42 -15.33
C PRO A 207 22.96 -4.91 -15.36
N VAL A 208 22.29 -4.94 -16.52
CA VAL A 208 20.87 -4.59 -16.68
C VAL A 208 20.00 -5.37 -15.69
N ILE A 209 20.17 -6.68 -15.53
CA ILE A 209 19.32 -7.51 -14.66
C ILE A 209 19.41 -7.03 -13.20
N LYS A 210 20.63 -6.79 -12.72
CA LYS A 210 20.86 -6.28 -11.35
C LYS A 210 20.21 -4.91 -11.15
N ARG A 211 20.19 -4.06 -12.19
CA ARG A 211 19.61 -2.71 -12.13
C ARG A 211 18.08 -2.71 -12.24
N THR A 212 17.49 -3.62 -13.02
CA THR A 212 16.03 -3.68 -13.23
C THR A 212 15.30 -4.50 -12.17
N LEU A 213 15.99 -5.41 -11.49
CA LEU A 213 15.36 -6.27 -10.49
C LEU A 213 14.72 -5.50 -9.30
N PRO A 214 15.39 -4.49 -8.67
CA PRO A 214 14.78 -3.69 -7.61
C PRO A 214 13.46 -2.99 -8.02
N PRO A 215 13.38 -2.21 -9.13
CA PRO A 215 12.12 -1.59 -9.53
C PRO A 215 11.05 -2.61 -9.92
N THR A 216 11.43 -3.76 -10.52
CA THR A 216 10.47 -4.84 -10.81
C THR A 216 9.85 -5.42 -9.54
N LEU A 217 10.66 -5.69 -8.51
CA LEU A 217 10.16 -6.19 -7.22
C LEU A 217 9.29 -5.16 -6.50
N LEU A 218 9.70 -3.88 -6.49
CA LEU A 218 8.87 -2.79 -5.94
C LEU A 218 7.56 -2.61 -6.70
N GLY A 219 7.57 -2.87 -8.01
CA GLY A 219 6.37 -2.91 -8.86
C GLY A 219 5.35 -3.97 -8.43
N LEU A 220 5.77 -5.01 -7.71
CA LEU A 220 4.85 -5.99 -7.11
C LEU A 220 4.28 -5.52 -5.77
N LEU A 221 5.02 -4.72 -4.99
CA LEU A 221 4.59 -4.30 -3.65
C LEU A 221 3.76 -3.02 -3.66
N LEU A 222 4.29 -1.96 -4.27
CA LEU A 222 3.78 -0.60 -4.11
C LEU A 222 2.34 -0.42 -4.60
N PRO A 223 1.89 -1.00 -5.73
CA PRO A 223 0.51 -0.86 -6.16
C PRO A 223 -0.49 -1.39 -5.14
N THR A 224 -0.25 -2.58 -4.57
CA THR A 224 -1.10 -3.18 -3.54
C THR A 224 -1.09 -2.34 -2.26
N VAL A 225 0.08 -1.89 -1.81
CA VAL A 225 0.17 -0.98 -0.65
C VAL A 225 -0.63 0.30 -0.90
N LYS A 226 -0.43 0.98 -2.04
CA LYS A 226 -1.17 2.21 -2.38
C LYS A 226 -2.69 2.01 -2.43
N THR A 227 -3.15 0.85 -2.86
CA THR A 227 -4.58 0.55 -3.03
C THR A 227 -5.27 0.28 -1.69
N TYR A 228 -4.60 -0.42 -0.78
CA TYR A 228 -5.23 -0.95 0.43
C TYR A 228 -4.81 -0.24 1.72
N PHE A 229 -3.67 0.47 1.75
CA PHE A 229 -3.13 1.03 2.99
C PHE A 229 -4.06 2.06 3.64
N GLY A 230 -4.68 2.95 2.86
CA GLY A 230 -5.68 3.92 3.38
C GLY A 230 -6.95 3.27 3.95
N ARG A 231 -7.29 2.05 3.49
CA ARG A 231 -8.43 1.28 4.00
C ARG A 231 -8.11 0.55 5.31
N ALA A 232 -6.84 0.42 5.65
CA ALA A 232 -6.41 -0.14 6.93
C ALA A 232 -6.43 0.88 8.07
N TYR A 233 -6.70 2.17 7.82
CA TYR A 233 -6.82 3.17 8.88
C TYR A 233 -7.94 2.78 9.87
N PRO A 234 -7.70 2.83 11.21
CA PRO A 234 -6.55 3.43 11.88
C PRO A 234 -5.39 2.45 12.19
N GLN A 235 -5.45 1.20 11.74
CA GLN A 235 -4.45 0.14 11.94
C GLN A 235 -3.17 0.35 11.11
N LEU A 236 -2.60 1.57 11.16
CA LEU A 236 -1.44 1.99 10.38
C LEU A 236 -0.10 1.63 11.02
N ALA A 237 -0.07 0.76 12.04
CA ALA A 237 1.16 0.15 12.55
C ALA A 237 1.95 -0.60 11.45
N LEU A 238 1.28 -0.94 10.35
CA LEU A 238 1.86 -1.40 9.10
C LEU A 238 2.95 -0.46 8.54
N ALA A 239 2.90 0.84 8.82
CA ALA A 239 3.95 1.80 8.44
C ALA A 239 5.31 1.39 9.02
N THR A 240 5.33 0.98 10.30
CA THR A 240 6.54 0.48 10.97
C THR A 240 7.03 -0.81 10.33
N GLN A 241 6.11 -1.73 9.99
CA GLN A 241 6.45 -2.98 9.30
C GLN A 241 7.04 -2.72 7.91
N LEU A 242 6.48 -1.78 7.15
CA LEU A 242 6.98 -1.37 5.84
C LEU A 242 8.35 -0.67 5.96
N ALA A 243 8.54 0.18 6.97
CA ALA A 243 9.83 0.81 7.24
C ALA A 243 10.92 -0.22 7.60
N TYR A 244 10.58 -1.22 8.43
CA TYR A 244 11.48 -2.34 8.73
C TYR A 244 11.77 -3.18 7.49
N CYS A 245 10.75 -3.50 6.70
CA CYS A 245 10.89 -4.22 5.43
C CYS A 245 11.85 -3.48 4.49
N SER A 246 11.69 -2.16 4.37
CA SER A 246 12.57 -1.31 3.56
C SER A 246 14.00 -1.28 4.09
N SER A 247 14.20 -1.17 5.40
CA SER A 247 15.54 -1.25 6.01
C SER A 247 16.22 -2.61 5.79
N ALA A 248 15.47 -3.71 5.92
CA ALA A 248 16.00 -5.06 5.67
C ALA A 248 16.42 -5.27 4.21
N THR A 249 15.67 -4.68 3.28
CA THR A 249 15.92 -4.77 1.83
C THR A 249 16.88 -3.69 1.30
N ALA A 250 17.21 -2.67 2.10
CA ALA A 250 18.22 -1.67 1.75
C ALA A 250 19.61 -2.29 1.50
N ARG A 251 19.97 -3.37 2.22
CA ARG A 251 21.23 -4.10 2.02
C ARG A 251 21.39 -4.69 0.62
N ILE A 252 20.27 -4.98 -0.03
CA ILE A 252 20.21 -5.51 -1.39
C ILE A 252 19.83 -4.43 -2.42
N GLY A 253 19.97 -3.15 -2.04
CA GLY A 253 19.77 -2.00 -2.93
C GLY A 253 18.34 -1.48 -3.04
N MET A 254 17.44 -1.88 -2.14
CA MET A 254 16.03 -1.47 -2.12
C MET A 254 15.69 -0.67 -0.86
N ASP A 255 16.02 0.63 -0.81
CA ASP A 255 15.45 1.56 0.19
C ASP A 255 14.33 2.37 -0.48
N PHE A 256 13.11 2.19 0.02
CA PHE A 256 11.88 2.77 -0.51
C PHE A 256 11.10 3.55 0.55
N ARG A 257 11.72 3.89 1.70
CA ARG A 257 11.04 4.62 2.79
C ARG A 257 10.46 5.95 2.33
N LEU A 258 11.17 6.67 1.47
CA LEU A 258 10.71 7.95 0.91
C LEU A 258 9.45 7.79 0.04
N LEU A 259 9.27 6.63 -0.59
CA LEU A 259 8.08 6.33 -1.38
C LEU A 259 6.85 6.04 -0.51
N LEU A 260 7.06 5.72 0.78
CA LEU A 260 5.98 5.44 1.74
C LEU A 260 5.43 6.71 2.39
N CYS A 261 6.24 7.77 2.52
CA CYS A 261 5.82 9.04 3.14
C CYS A 261 4.50 9.60 2.58
N PRO A 262 4.33 9.78 1.26
CA PRO A 262 3.06 10.26 0.72
C PRO A 262 1.92 9.27 0.97
N VAL A 263 2.15 7.96 0.80
CA VAL A 263 1.13 6.93 1.01
C VAL A 263 0.60 6.92 2.44
N ILE A 264 1.49 7.10 3.44
CA ILE A 264 1.11 7.18 4.84
C ILE A 264 0.35 8.48 5.13
N THR A 265 0.82 9.60 4.58
CA THR A 265 0.21 10.91 4.76
C THR A 265 -1.21 10.93 4.20
N ASP A 266 -1.39 10.48 2.95
CA ASP A 266 -2.68 10.40 2.27
C ASP A 266 -3.63 9.46 3.03
N ALA A 267 -3.15 8.28 3.46
CA ALA A 267 -3.95 7.34 4.23
C ALA A 267 -4.47 7.90 5.56
N VAL A 268 -3.66 8.72 6.24
CA VAL A 268 -4.08 9.41 7.48
C VAL A 268 -5.12 10.47 7.19
N ILE A 269 -4.90 11.31 6.16
CA ILE A 269 -5.84 12.37 5.76
C ILE A 269 -7.18 11.76 5.33
N ASP A 270 -7.15 10.77 4.43
CA ASP A 270 -8.35 10.10 3.91
C ASP A 270 -9.09 9.35 5.02
N GLY A 271 -8.36 8.64 5.88
CA GLY A 271 -8.93 7.94 7.02
C GLY A 271 -9.63 8.87 8.01
N PHE A 272 -8.97 9.97 8.38
CA PHE A 272 -9.56 10.98 9.26
C PHE A 272 -10.76 11.68 8.60
N THR A 273 -10.66 12.03 7.32
CA THR A 273 -11.77 12.64 6.56
C THR A 273 -12.98 11.71 6.53
N ARG A 274 -12.75 10.41 6.35
CA ARG A 274 -13.81 9.39 6.40
C ARG A 274 -14.44 9.31 7.79
N ASP A 275 -13.66 9.30 8.87
CA ASP A 275 -14.18 9.32 10.25
C ASP A 275 -15.03 10.57 10.53
N MET A 276 -14.62 11.75 10.03
CA MET A 276 -15.40 12.98 10.13
C MET A 276 -16.75 12.87 9.43
N TYR A 277 -16.72 12.38 8.19
CA TYR A 277 -17.92 12.26 7.37
C TYR A 277 -18.89 11.20 7.90
N THR A 278 -18.43 9.96 8.12
CA THR A 278 -19.29 8.84 8.55
C THR A 278 -19.68 8.93 10.02
N GLY A 279 -18.85 9.56 10.84
CA GLY A 279 -19.05 9.78 12.26
C GLY A 279 -19.82 11.07 12.53
N ALA A 280 -19.10 12.19 12.66
CA ALA A 280 -19.61 13.44 13.21
C ALA A 280 -20.63 14.11 12.28
N GLU A 281 -20.31 14.26 10.99
CA GLU A 281 -21.17 14.95 10.02
C GLU A 281 -22.47 14.18 9.79
N ARG A 282 -22.39 12.86 9.53
CA ARG A 282 -23.57 12.03 9.30
C ARG A 282 -24.48 11.96 10.53
N GLU A 283 -23.92 11.82 11.73
CA GLU A 283 -24.70 11.78 12.96
C GLU A 283 -25.40 13.12 13.23
N TRP A 284 -24.69 14.22 13.03
CA TRP A 284 -25.22 15.57 13.19
C TRP A 284 -26.38 15.84 12.22
N THR A 285 -26.16 15.60 10.92
CA THR A 285 -27.17 15.80 9.88
C THR A 285 -28.40 14.90 10.09
N THR A 286 -28.19 13.64 10.49
CA THR A 286 -29.29 12.71 10.78
C THR A 286 -30.11 13.18 11.98
N THR A 287 -29.45 13.64 13.05
CA THR A 287 -30.12 14.15 14.25
C THR A 287 -30.90 15.43 13.93
N LEU A 288 -30.29 16.36 13.20
CA LEU A 288 -30.94 17.61 12.80
C LEU A 288 -32.16 17.34 11.92
N ALA A 289 -32.03 16.48 10.89
CA ALA A 289 -33.13 16.12 10.01
C ALA A 289 -34.31 15.48 10.77
N ARG A 290 -34.02 14.57 11.72
CA ARG A 290 -35.03 13.90 12.55
C ARG A 290 -35.90 14.89 13.33
N HIS A 291 -35.30 15.97 13.85
CA HIS A 291 -36.01 16.96 14.67
C HIS A 291 -36.55 18.14 13.87
N ALA A 292 -35.87 18.55 12.78
CA ALA A 292 -36.29 19.62 11.89
C ALA A 292 -37.50 19.22 11.05
N SER A 293 -37.44 18.05 10.39
CA SER A 293 -38.43 17.54 9.46
C SER A 293 -38.69 16.05 9.73
N PRO A 294 -39.50 15.71 10.75
CA PRO A 294 -39.74 14.33 11.12
C PRO A 294 -40.40 13.54 9.97
N PRO A 295 -39.96 12.28 9.70
CA PRO A 295 -40.42 11.49 8.56
C PRO A 295 -41.92 11.15 8.58
N SER A 296 -42.61 11.36 9.71
CA SER A 296 -44.05 11.16 9.86
C SER A 296 -44.89 12.37 9.40
N GLY A 297 -44.30 13.39 8.77
CA GLY A 297 -45.02 14.61 8.35
C GLY A 297 -45.47 15.51 9.52
N GLY A 298 -44.84 15.36 10.70
CA GLY A 298 -45.15 16.14 11.89
C GLY A 298 -44.50 17.53 11.89
N LYS A 299 -44.97 18.41 12.80
CA LYS A 299 -44.33 19.71 13.06
C LYS A 299 -42.94 19.52 13.67
N SER A 300 -42.04 20.47 13.43
CA SER A 300 -40.67 20.47 13.97
C SER A 300 -40.68 20.39 15.51
N THR A 301 -39.74 19.61 16.07
CA THR A 301 -39.63 19.46 17.53
C THR A 301 -39.05 20.74 18.14
N PRO A 302 -39.65 21.31 19.21
CA PRO A 302 -39.13 22.51 19.84
C PRO A 302 -37.69 22.34 20.37
N PRO A 303 -36.78 23.31 20.14
CA PRO A 303 -35.40 23.33 20.63
C PRO A 303 -35.26 22.91 22.10
N SER A 304 -36.13 23.41 22.98
CA SER A 304 -36.15 23.07 24.41
C SER A 304 -36.23 21.59 24.73
N LYS A 305 -36.79 20.77 23.83
CA LYS A 305 -36.95 19.32 24.04
C LYS A 305 -35.76 18.47 23.60
N TRP A 306 -34.86 19.00 22.78
CA TRP A 306 -33.79 18.18 22.20
C TRP A 306 -32.42 18.85 22.11
N LEU A 307 -32.35 20.19 22.00
CA LEU A 307 -31.09 20.93 21.90
C LEU A 307 -30.40 21.17 23.25
N VAL A 308 -31.16 21.15 24.35
CA VAL A 308 -30.67 21.46 25.69
C VAL A 308 -30.91 20.31 26.66
N SER A 309 -30.07 20.24 27.69
CA SER A 309 -30.26 19.32 28.81
C SER A 309 -31.39 19.81 29.71
N THR A 310 -32.25 18.90 30.16
CA THR A 310 -33.30 19.20 31.15
C THR A 310 -32.75 19.37 32.57
N VAL A 311 -31.48 19.02 32.79
CA VAL A 311 -30.83 18.98 34.11
C VAL A 311 -29.99 20.22 34.38
N GLN A 312 -29.45 20.87 33.35
CA GLN A 312 -28.55 22.02 33.49
C GLN A 312 -29.22 23.32 33.04
N PRO A 313 -29.03 24.44 33.77
CA PRO A 313 -29.55 25.73 33.35
C PRO A 313 -28.83 26.20 32.08
N LEU A 314 -29.56 26.91 31.22
CA LEU A 314 -28.99 27.48 30.00
C LEU A 314 -27.97 28.58 30.37
N PRO A 315 -26.70 28.49 29.92
CA PRO A 315 -25.72 29.53 30.17
C PRO A 315 -26.08 30.82 29.39
N VAL A 316 -25.78 31.97 29.99
CA VAL A 316 -25.94 33.27 29.31
C VAL A 316 -25.00 33.37 28.11
N LEU A 317 -25.45 34.02 27.02
CA LEU A 317 -24.70 34.09 25.76
C LEU A 317 -23.27 34.65 25.91
N SER A 318 -23.06 35.58 26.83
CA SER A 318 -21.74 36.18 27.12
C SER A 318 -20.77 35.21 27.82
N ALA A 319 -21.29 34.17 28.49
CA ALA A 319 -20.48 33.16 29.17
C ALA A 319 -20.11 31.97 28.25
N ILE A 320 -20.65 31.92 27.03
CA ILE A 320 -20.42 30.83 26.07
C ILE A 320 -19.16 31.15 25.24
N VAL A 321 -18.00 31.01 25.85
CA VAL A 321 -16.68 31.24 25.23
C VAL A 321 -15.68 30.21 25.79
N VAL A 322 -14.71 29.76 25.00
CA VAL A 322 -13.60 28.95 25.51
C VAL A 322 -12.75 29.77 26.50
N PRO A 323 -12.55 29.31 27.75
CA PRO A 323 -11.66 30.00 28.68
C PRO A 323 -10.21 29.95 28.17
N PRO A 324 -9.43 31.04 28.27
CA PRO A 324 -8.05 31.08 27.79
C PRO A 324 -7.11 30.11 28.51
N SER A 325 -7.43 29.74 29.76
CA SER A 325 -6.68 28.76 30.56
C SER A 325 -7.11 27.30 30.33
N SER A 326 -8.03 27.04 29.39
CA SER A 326 -8.55 25.69 29.15
C SER A 326 -7.54 24.83 28.40
N ALA A 327 -7.27 23.64 28.94
CA ALA A 327 -6.38 22.67 28.31
C ALA A 327 -6.94 22.16 26.99
N ALA A 328 -6.11 22.11 25.94
CA ALA A 328 -6.53 21.70 24.58
C ALA A 328 -7.11 20.27 24.49
N HIS A 329 -6.79 19.42 25.47
CA HIS A 329 -7.26 18.03 25.53
C HIS A 329 -8.49 17.83 26.44
N ALA A 330 -8.91 18.86 27.18
CA ALA A 330 -10.01 18.77 28.13
C ALA A 330 -11.32 19.28 27.50
N PRO A 331 -12.35 18.42 27.33
CA PRO A 331 -13.63 18.83 26.77
C PRO A 331 -14.29 19.99 27.55
N PRO A 332 -14.77 21.06 26.89
CA PRO A 332 -15.42 22.17 27.55
C PRO A 332 -16.73 21.76 28.24
N GLN A 333 -16.82 21.95 29.55
CA GLN A 333 -18.00 21.57 30.34
C GLN A 333 -19.28 22.31 29.92
N VAL A 334 -19.17 23.53 29.38
CA VAL A 334 -20.33 24.30 28.88
C VAL A 334 -21.11 23.56 27.79
N LEU A 335 -20.47 22.65 27.05
CA LEU A 335 -21.13 21.86 26.01
C LEU A 335 -22.08 20.79 26.58
N THR A 336 -21.97 20.41 27.87
CA THR A 336 -22.89 19.44 28.48
C THR A 336 -24.31 19.99 28.64
N ALA A 337 -24.48 21.31 28.64
CA ALA A 337 -25.79 21.96 28.64
C ALA A 337 -26.52 21.75 27.30
N PHE A 338 -25.79 21.39 26.24
CA PHE A 338 -26.28 21.23 24.87
C PHE A 338 -26.13 19.77 24.42
N THR A 339 -27.12 18.94 24.74
CA THR A 339 -27.05 17.47 24.58
C THR A 339 -26.55 17.01 23.19
N PRO A 340 -27.06 17.55 22.06
CA PRO A 340 -26.60 17.10 20.74
C PRO A 340 -25.16 17.52 20.44
N LEU A 341 -24.71 18.69 20.91
CA LEU A 341 -23.33 19.14 20.74
C LEU A 341 -22.37 18.28 21.56
N ALA A 342 -22.74 17.89 22.78
CA ALA A 342 -21.94 16.97 23.60
C ALA A 342 -21.79 15.58 22.94
N ILE A 343 -22.87 15.05 22.34
CA ILE A 343 -22.85 13.78 21.61
C ILE A 343 -21.94 13.89 20.37
N THR A 344 -22.09 14.95 19.57
CA THR A 344 -21.25 15.17 18.40
C THR A 344 -19.78 15.38 18.78
N LEU A 345 -19.50 16.12 19.86
CA LEU A 345 -18.16 16.30 20.39
C LEU A 345 -17.49 14.96 20.71
N ASN A 346 -18.21 14.03 21.37
CA ASN A 346 -17.67 12.69 21.65
C ASN A 346 -17.30 11.92 20.37
N THR A 347 -18.01 12.15 19.27
CA THR A 347 -17.67 11.56 17.97
C THR A 347 -16.41 12.19 17.37
N TYR A 348 -16.24 13.51 17.45
CA TYR A 348 -14.98 14.17 17.08
C TYR A 348 -13.80 13.66 17.92
N LEU A 349 -13.97 13.55 19.25
CA LEU A 349 -12.92 13.07 20.15
C LEU A 349 -12.51 11.62 19.85
N ARG A 350 -13.47 10.76 19.48
CA ARG A 350 -13.16 9.38 19.03
C ARG A 350 -12.28 9.37 17.77
N ALA A 351 -12.61 10.19 16.77
CA ALA A 351 -11.78 10.31 15.57
C ALA A 351 -10.39 10.89 15.86
N LEU A 352 -10.28 11.89 16.74
CA LEU A 352 -8.99 12.43 17.18
C LEU A 352 -8.16 11.38 17.93
N ASN A 353 -8.79 10.54 18.75
CA ASN A 353 -8.11 9.43 19.42
C ASN A 353 -7.57 8.40 18.43
N ARG A 354 -8.32 8.10 17.35
CA ARG A 354 -7.85 7.24 16.25
C ARG A 354 -6.65 7.84 15.52
N LEU A 355 -6.71 9.14 15.21
CA LEU A 355 -5.63 9.88 14.55
C LEU A 355 -4.32 9.86 15.36
N ARG A 356 -4.40 9.91 16.70
CA ARG A 356 -3.22 9.85 17.59
C ARG A 356 -2.36 8.60 17.42
N ALA A 357 -2.92 7.51 16.88
CA ALA A 357 -2.16 6.29 16.61
C ALA A 357 -1.00 6.54 15.63
N LEU A 358 -1.19 7.42 14.65
CA LEU A 358 -0.17 7.84 13.69
C LEU A 358 -0.52 9.20 13.08
N ALA A 359 0.14 10.26 13.55
CA ALA A 359 -0.07 11.63 13.07
C ALA A 359 1.24 12.22 12.49
N PRO A 360 1.59 11.94 11.22
CA PRO A 360 2.77 12.51 10.60
C PRO A 360 2.58 14.03 10.40
N MET A 361 3.60 14.84 10.69
CA MET A 361 3.51 16.31 10.56
C MET A 361 3.07 16.78 9.16
N ALA A 362 3.42 16.03 8.12
CA ALA A 362 2.98 16.31 6.74
C ALA A 362 1.46 16.22 6.55
N ALA A 363 0.74 15.51 7.42
CA ALA A 363 -0.72 15.39 7.38
C ALA A 363 -1.46 16.54 8.07
N LEU A 364 -0.77 17.42 8.82
CA LEU A 364 -1.39 18.47 9.62
C LEU A 364 -2.36 19.32 8.80
N ASP A 365 -1.90 19.84 7.66
CA ASP A 365 -2.70 20.73 6.83
C ASP A 365 -3.94 20.04 6.27
N GLY A 366 -3.81 18.80 5.81
CA GLY A 366 -4.94 18.01 5.29
C GLY A 366 -5.93 17.63 6.38
N VAL A 367 -5.46 17.21 7.56
CA VAL A 367 -6.31 16.90 8.72
C VAL A 367 -7.04 18.14 9.21
N ARG A 368 -6.35 19.28 9.28
CA ARG A 368 -6.96 20.57 9.63
C ARG A 368 -8.05 20.95 8.63
N ASP A 369 -7.74 20.91 7.34
CA ASP A 369 -8.70 21.25 6.29
C ASP A 369 -9.95 20.34 6.33
N ALA A 370 -9.75 19.03 6.53
CA ALA A 370 -10.85 18.07 6.67
C ALA A 370 -11.73 18.35 7.91
N LEU A 371 -11.13 18.67 9.05
CA LEU A 371 -11.87 19.08 10.25
C LEU A 371 -12.68 20.36 9.98
N GLU A 372 -12.03 21.38 9.42
CA GLU A 372 -12.64 22.68 9.19
C GLU A 372 -13.78 22.61 8.17
N LEU A 373 -13.63 21.80 7.12
CA LEU A 373 -14.69 21.54 6.16
C LEU A 373 -15.88 20.83 6.81
N GLY A 374 -15.63 19.81 7.64
CA GLY A 374 -16.68 19.11 8.39
C GLY A 374 -17.43 20.04 9.37
N LEU A 375 -16.70 20.95 10.04
CA LEU A 375 -17.29 21.97 10.91
C LEU A 375 -18.06 23.03 10.11
N ALA A 376 -17.57 23.44 8.94
CA ALA A 376 -18.29 24.39 8.09
C ALA A 376 -19.65 23.81 7.67
N ARG A 377 -19.69 22.56 7.19
CA ARG A 377 -20.94 21.87 6.82
C ARG A 377 -21.89 21.67 8.00
N GLY A 378 -21.35 21.26 9.16
CA GLY A 378 -22.16 21.10 10.38
C GLY A 378 -22.77 22.41 10.86
N GLY A 379 -21.99 23.50 10.81
CA GLY A 379 -22.44 24.85 11.14
C GLY A 379 -23.45 25.41 10.14
N GLU A 380 -23.26 25.15 8.85
CA GLU A 380 -24.21 25.53 7.80
C GLU A 380 -25.57 24.84 7.98
N ALA A 381 -25.56 23.53 8.23
CA ALA A 381 -26.79 22.78 8.51
C ALA A 381 -27.53 23.35 9.73
N LEU A 382 -26.82 23.62 10.83
CA LEU A 382 -27.40 24.21 12.03
C LEU A 382 -27.96 25.62 11.76
N LEU A 383 -27.27 26.43 10.95
CA LEU A 383 -27.71 27.79 10.61
C LEU A 383 -28.96 27.75 9.75
N GLY A 384 -29.04 26.80 8.82
CA GLY A 384 -30.24 26.53 8.04
C GLY A 384 -31.44 26.19 8.94
N TYR A 385 -31.25 25.34 9.94
CA TYR A 385 -32.27 25.05 10.95
C TYR A 385 -32.65 26.31 11.75
N ALA A 386 -31.67 27.10 12.19
CA ALA A 386 -31.91 28.31 12.98
C ALA A 386 -32.73 29.35 12.21
N ARG A 387 -32.42 29.56 10.92
CA ARG A 387 -33.15 30.47 10.03
C ARG A 387 -34.56 29.99 9.70
N ALA A 388 -34.77 28.67 9.66
CA ALA A 388 -36.08 28.07 9.44
C ALA A 388 -36.97 28.07 10.70
N TRP A 389 -36.41 28.31 11.89
CA TRP A 389 -37.14 28.29 13.15
C TRP A 389 -38.03 29.54 13.35
N GLY A 390 -39.25 29.32 13.87
CA GLY A 390 -40.32 30.32 13.93
C GLY A 390 -40.14 31.47 14.93
N ALA A 391 -41.22 32.25 15.11
CA ALA A 391 -41.23 33.53 15.86
C ALA A 391 -41.29 33.41 17.39
N ASP A 392 -41.20 32.20 17.96
CA ASP A 392 -41.17 32.04 19.43
C ASP A 392 -39.82 32.55 19.97
N ALA A 393 -39.86 33.67 20.69
CA ALA A 393 -38.68 34.34 21.22
C ALA A 393 -37.91 33.46 22.21
N ALA A 394 -38.60 32.68 23.06
CA ALA A 394 -37.95 31.86 24.08
C ALA A 394 -37.20 30.67 23.45
N GLU A 395 -37.81 30.02 22.45
CA GLU A 395 -37.16 28.94 21.70
C GLU A 395 -36.04 29.48 20.78
N ARG A 396 -36.18 30.70 20.26
CA ARG A 396 -35.12 31.37 19.49
C ARG A 396 -33.87 31.64 20.32
N ASP A 397 -34.02 32.03 21.58
CA ASP A 397 -32.88 32.26 22.48
C ASP A 397 -32.11 30.97 22.77
N ILE A 398 -32.79 29.81 22.82
CA ILE A 398 -32.13 28.51 22.92
C ILE A 398 -31.30 28.22 21.66
N VAL A 399 -31.85 28.48 20.48
CA VAL A 399 -31.13 28.30 19.21
C VAL A 399 -29.90 29.23 19.14
N ARG A 400 -30.03 30.48 19.60
CA ARG A 400 -28.90 31.42 19.74
C ARG A 400 -27.83 30.89 20.68
N ALA A 401 -28.21 30.33 21.83
CA ALA A 401 -27.26 29.75 22.78
C ALA A 401 -26.51 28.54 22.20
N VAL A 402 -27.20 27.66 21.47
CA VAL A 402 -26.58 26.53 20.77
C VAL A 402 -25.63 26.99 19.67
N GLY A 403 -26.03 27.97 18.87
CA GLY A 403 -25.19 28.56 17.82
C GLY A 403 -23.92 29.19 18.39
N ALA A 404 -24.04 29.95 19.48
CA ALA A 404 -22.90 30.49 20.22
C ALA A 404 -22.00 29.37 20.77
N ALA A 405 -22.57 28.29 21.32
CA ALA A 405 -21.80 27.15 21.82
C ALA A 405 -21.06 26.41 20.69
N TYR A 406 -21.66 26.32 19.51
CA TYR A 406 -21.02 25.76 18.34
C TYR A 406 -19.81 26.61 17.90
N VAL A 407 -20.04 27.90 17.63
CA VAL A 407 -19.05 28.79 17.01
C VAL A 407 -17.98 29.28 17.97
N ARG A 408 -18.35 29.59 19.21
CA ARG A 408 -17.44 30.21 20.20
C ARG A 408 -16.80 29.21 21.15
N VAL A 409 -17.29 27.96 21.19
CA VAL A 409 -16.75 26.90 22.06
C VAL A 409 -16.28 25.68 21.29
N LEU A 410 -17.18 24.99 20.59
CA LEU A 410 -16.87 23.72 19.93
C LEU A 410 -15.82 23.89 18.82
N VAL A 411 -16.00 24.86 17.92
CA VAL A 411 -15.10 25.12 16.79
C VAL A 411 -13.67 25.49 17.27
N PRO A 412 -13.47 26.49 18.16
CA PRO A 412 -12.15 26.82 18.65
C PRO A 412 -11.50 25.68 19.44
N PHE A 413 -12.29 24.95 20.24
CA PHE A 413 -11.81 23.79 20.98
C PHE A 413 -11.26 22.71 20.03
N LEU A 414 -12.01 22.31 19.00
CA LEU A 414 -11.59 21.25 18.08
C LEU A 414 -10.38 21.65 17.24
N ARG A 415 -10.30 22.92 16.80
CA ARG A 415 -9.10 23.45 16.13
C ARG A 415 -7.86 23.31 17.01
N ARG A 416 -7.96 23.73 18.28
CA ARG A 416 -6.87 23.58 19.26
C ARG A 416 -6.56 22.11 19.56
N ALA A 417 -7.59 21.26 19.66
CA ALA A 417 -7.43 19.84 19.94
C ALA A 417 -6.62 19.13 18.85
N VAL A 418 -6.76 19.52 17.57
CA VAL A 418 -5.89 19.03 16.48
C VAL A 418 -4.47 19.59 16.64
N VAL A 419 -4.31 20.91 16.63
CA VAL A 419 -3.00 21.56 16.53
C VAL A 419 -2.15 21.34 17.78
N GLU A 420 -2.67 21.67 18.96
CA GLU A 420 -1.99 21.53 20.25
C GLU A 420 -2.13 20.08 20.78
N GLY A 421 -3.31 19.49 20.64
CA GLY A 421 -3.65 18.23 21.32
C GLY A 421 -3.26 16.94 20.57
N VAL A 422 -3.08 16.97 19.25
CA VAL A 422 -2.62 15.81 18.45
C VAL A 422 -1.22 16.06 17.90
N PHE A 423 -0.98 17.22 17.30
CA PHE A 423 0.30 17.54 16.67
C PHE A 423 1.32 18.24 17.61
N GLY A 424 0.91 18.66 18.81
CA GLY A 424 1.81 19.20 19.83
C GLY A 424 2.41 20.58 19.47
N ILE A 425 1.78 21.32 18.56
CA ILE A 425 2.25 22.65 18.17
C ILE A 425 1.72 23.66 19.18
N ALA A 426 2.62 24.41 19.83
CA ALA A 426 2.23 25.50 20.70
C ALA A 426 1.64 26.65 19.85
N CYS A 427 0.36 26.97 20.05
CA CYS A 427 -0.21 28.21 19.55
C CYS A 427 0.39 29.39 20.32
N ASP A 428 1.38 30.07 19.74
CA ASP A 428 1.86 31.34 20.26
C ASP A 428 0.82 32.42 19.91
N PRO A 429 0.19 33.09 20.91
CA PRO A 429 -0.88 34.06 20.67
C PRO A 429 -0.46 35.27 19.80
N ASP A 430 0.84 35.50 19.61
CA ASP A 430 1.38 36.57 18.75
C ASP A 430 1.47 36.20 17.25
N VAL A 431 1.41 34.91 16.88
CA VAL A 431 1.42 34.50 15.46
C VAL A 431 0.06 34.72 14.80
N SER A 432 -1.03 34.58 15.57
CA SER A 432 -2.41 34.86 15.13
C SER A 432 -2.59 36.30 14.62
N LYS A 433 -1.86 37.27 15.20
CA LYS A 433 -1.89 38.68 14.79
C LYS A 433 -1.07 38.95 13.53
N LYS A 434 -0.05 38.15 13.23
CA LYS A 434 0.75 38.29 12.00
C LYS A 434 0.03 37.71 10.78
N GLU A 435 -0.71 36.61 10.93
CA GLU A 435 -1.49 36.06 9.81
C GLU A 435 -2.70 36.92 9.40
N GLU A 436 -3.25 37.71 10.33
CA GLU A 436 -4.28 38.71 10.03
C GLU A 436 -3.71 40.02 9.44
N GLY A 437 -2.44 40.34 9.72
CA GLY A 437 -1.78 41.58 9.27
C GLY A 437 -1.09 41.52 7.89
N ASP A 438 -0.65 40.34 7.42
CA ASP A 438 0.10 40.18 6.16
C ASP A 438 -0.74 39.61 4.99
N SER A 439 -2.08 39.60 5.11
CA SER A 439 -3.00 39.04 4.11
C SER A 439 -3.31 39.99 2.93
N GLU A 440 -2.30 40.67 2.36
CA GLU A 440 -2.42 41.34 1.04
C GLU A 440 -1.50 40.78 -0.05
N GLY A 441 -0.79 39.66 0.19
CA GLY A 441 0.07 39.09 -0.86
C GLY A 441 0.42 37.61 -0.68
N GLY A 442 -0.55 36.70 -0.84
CA GLY A 442 -0.28 35.27 -0.81
C GLY A 442 -1.52 34.41 -1.00
N ALA A 443 -2.13 34.45 -2.19
CA ALA A 443 -3.41 33.81 -2.48
C ALA A 443 -3.39 32.27 -2.66
N ASP A 444 -2.31 31.55 -2.32
CA ASP A 444 -2.12 30.17 -2.84
C ASP A 444 -2.02 29.03 -1.81
N LYS A 445 -2.30 29.25 -0.51
CA LYS A 445 -2.28 28.15 0.49
C LYS A 445 -3.33 28.21 1.62
N ARG A 446 -4.41 29.00 1.51
CA ARG A 446 -5.54 28.84 2.45
C ARG A 446 -6.40 27.67 1.97
N GLY A 447 -6.40 26.57 2.72
CA GLY A 447 -7.26 25.43 2.46
C GLY A 447 -8.73 25.84 2.33
N SER A 448 -9.46 25.14 1.45
CA SER A 448 -10.88 25.39 1.16
C SER A 448 -11.73 25.35 2.44
N GLY A 449 -11.42 24.43 3.36
CA GLY A 449 -12.09 24.29 4.65
C GLY A 449 -11.91 25.51 5.56
N ALA A 450 -10.71 26.10 5.60
CA ALA A 450 -10.44 27.28 6.41
C ALA A 450 -11.29 28.49 5.98
N SER A 451 -11.50 28.67 4.66
CA SER A 451 -12.37 29.73 4.14
C SER A 451 -13.82 29.45 4.43
N ALA A 452 -14.30 28.25 4.08
CA ALA A 452 -15.69 27.85 4.33
C ALA A 452 -16.06 28.01 5.81
N LEU A 453 -15.19 27.60 6.73
CA LEU A 453 -15.44 27.72 8.16
C LEU A 453 -15.46 29.19 8.62
N ARG A 454 -14.57 30.05 8.10
CA ARG A 454 -14.60 31.49 8.42
C ARG A 454 -15.91 32.13 7.96
N ASP A 455 -16.36 31.81 6.76
CA ASP A 455 -17.60 32.36 6.20
C ASP A 455 -18.81 31.92 7.03
N ILE A 456 -18.89 30.63 7.40
CA ILE A 456 -19.96 30.12 8.25
C ILE A 456 -19.91 30.71 9.67
N VAL A 457 -18.74 30.87 10.27
CA VAL A 457 -18.58 31.53 11.58
C VAL A 457 -19.03 32.99 11.51
N GLY A 458 -18.65 33.74 10.47
CA GLY A 458 -19.09 35.12 10.27
C GLY A 458 -20.60 35.25 10.09
N ASN A 459 -21.21 34.35 9.30
CA ASN A 459 -22.66 34.28 9.11
C ASN A 459 -23.42 34.00 10.41
N TRP A 460 -22.88 33.13 11.26
CA TRP A 460 -23.43 32.87 12.59
C TRP A 460 -23.34 34.08 13.51
N GLU A 461 -22.18 34.74 13.58
CA GLU A 461 -22.01 35.94 14.41
C GLU A 461 -22.95 37.07 13.95
N SER A 462 -23.12 37.26 12.64
CA SER A 462 -24.12 38.20 12.09
C SER A 462 -25.54 37.84 12.55
N TRP A 463 -25.93 36.57 12.47
CA TRP A 463 -27.25 36.11 12.87
C TRP A 463 -27.49 36.24 14.39
N LEU A 464 -26.46 36.06 15.21
CA LEU A 464 -26.54 36.27 16.66
C LEU A 464 -26.75 37.74 17.04
N LEU A 465 -26.36 38.68 16.17
CA LEU A 465 -26.52 40.14 16.36
C LEU A 465 -27.85 40.69 15.84
N GLU A 466 -28.55 39.94 14.98
CA GLU A 466 -29.92 40.27 14.54
C GLU A 466 -30.89 40.08 15.72
N THR A 467 -31.18 41.18 16.43
CA THR A 467 -32.10 41.24 17.58
C THR A 467 -33.54 41.03 17.15
#